data_AF-A0A0E9XH61-F1
#
_entry.id   AF-A0A0E9XH61-F1
#
_cell.length_a   1.000
_cell.length_b   1.000
_cell.length_c   1.000
_cell.angle_alpha   90.00
_cell.angle_beta   90.00
_cell.angle_gamma   90.00
#
_symmetry.space_group_name_H-M   'P 1'
#
loop_
_entity.id
_entity.type
_entity.pdbx_description
1 polymer ?
#
loop_
_entity_poly.entity_id
_entity_poly.type
_entity_poly.pdbx_seq_one_letter_code
_entity_poly.pdbx_strand_id
1 'polypeptide(L)'
;MKFNITKCKVLHVGNKNIGQDYFMGGTKLECAQVEKDLGVIVDQSLSGSCQCAVAVKKKANRMLGYIARSIEYKSKEIILTLYNTLVRPH
;
A
#
# COMPACT_ATOMS: atom_id res chain seq x y z
N MET A 1 -27.68 -6.84 0.85
CA MET A 1 -26.40 -7.55 0.61
C MET A 1 -25.84 -8.01 1.94
N LYS A 2 -25.23 -9.21 2.03
CA LYS A 2 -24.59 -9.70 3.26
C LYS A 2 -23.08 -9.41 3.18
N PHE A 3 -22.52 -8.77 4.20
CA PHE A 3 -21.08 -8.55 4.32
C PHE A 3 -20.39 -9.78 4.90
N ASN A 4 -19.13 -10.00 4.50
CA ASN A 4 -18.29 -11.01 5.12
C ASN A 4 -17.64 -10.43 6.38
N ILE A 5 -18.29 -10.66 7.52
CA ILE A 5 -17.89 -10.09 8.83
C ILE A 5 -16.44 -10.44 9.18
N THR A 6 -15.95 -11.64 8.83
CA THR A 6 -14.58 -12.06 9.16
C THR A 6 -13.49 -11.33 8.38
N LYS A 7 -13.86 -10.64 7.29
CA LYS A 7 -12.97 -9.78 6.51
C LYS A 7 -13.13 -8.29 6.85
N CYS A 8 -14.14 -7.93 7.62
CA CYS A 8 -14.39 -6.55 8.02
C CYS A 8 -13.54 -6.19 9.23
N LYS A 9 -12.89 -5.03 9.16
CA LYS A 9 -12.07 -4.48 10.25
C LYS A 9 -12.40 -3.01 10.46
N VAL A 10 -12.09 -2.52 11.65
CA VAL A 10 -12.21 -1.10 12.01
C VAL A 10 -10.84 -0.46 11.91
N LEU A 11 -10.75 0.67 11.20
CA LEU A 11 -9.57 1.52 11.21
C LEU A 11 -9.92 2.81 11.96
N HIS A 12 -9.35 3.01 13.14
CA HIS A 12 -9.54 4.25 13.89
C HIS A 12 -8.63 5.33 13.33
N VAL A 13 -9.25 6.39 12.82
CA VAL A 13 -8.52 7.48 12.19
C VAL A 13 -8.56 8.73 13.05
N GLY A 14 -7.41 9.39 13.17
CA GLY A 14 -7.26 10.72 13.77
C GLY A 14 -7.00 10.70 15.28
N ASN A 15 -6.24 11.68 15.75
CA ASN A 15 -5.72 11.72 17.12
C ASN A 15 -6.79 11.91 18.20
N LYS A 16 -8.01 12.34 17.83
CA LYS A 16 -9.15 12.51 18.75
C LYS A 16 -10.10 11.31 18.74
N ASN A 17 -9.75 10.25 18.03
CA ASN A 17 -10.57 9.04 17.97
C ASN A 17 -10.41 8.26 19.28
N ILE A 18 -11.51 8.09 19.99
CA ILE A 18 -11.55 7.40 21.29
C ILE A 18 -11.47 5.87 21.18
N GLY A 19 -11.40 5.30 19.97
CA GLY A 19 -11.20 3.86 19.80
C GLY A 19 -12.41 3.00 20.17
N GLN A 20 -13.63 3.41 19.82
CA GLN A 20 -14.84 2.64 20.17
C GLN A 20 -14.87 1.25 19.53
N ASP A 21 -15.44 0.29 20.27
CA ASP A 21 -15.73 -1.03 19.73
C ASP A 21 -16.91 -0.97 18.76
N TYR A 22 -16.73 -1.58 17.60
CA TYR A 22 -17.80 -1.74 16.62
C TYR A 22 -18.20 -3.20 16.49
N PHE A 23 -19.49 -3.42 16.27
CA PHE A 23 -20.08 -4.74 16.13
C PHE A 23 -20.83 -4.82 14.81
N MET A 24 -20.70 -5.95 14.13
CA MET A 24 -21.47 -6.27 12.93
C MET A 24 -22.06 -7.66 13.10
N GLY A 25 -23.39 -7.78 12.98
CA GLY A 25 -24.09 -9.06 13.15
C GLY A 25 -23.89 -9.70 14.53
N GLY A 26 -23.70 -8.89 15.59
CA GLY A 26 -23.43 -9.37 16.95
C GLY A 26 -21.97 -9.79 17.20
N THR A 27 -21.11 -9.76 16.19
CA THR A 27 -19.67 -10.04 16.31
C THR A 27 -18.89 -8.73 16.42
N LYS A 28 -17.98 -8.65 17.40
CA LYS A 28 -17.04 -7.53 17.51
C LYS A 28 -16.06 -7.54 16.34
N LEU A 29 -15.87 -6.40 15.68
CA LEU A 29 -14.90 -6.26 14.60
C LEU A 29 -13.48 -6.06 15.15
N GLU A 30 -12.50 -6.61 14.45
CA GLU A 30 -11.10 -6.41 14.79
C GLU A 30 -10.64 -5.00 14.41
N CYS A 31 -9.86 -4.36 15.28
CA CYS A 31 -9.25 -3.07 14.99
C CYS A 31 -7.92 -3.27 14.27
N ALA A 32 -7.76 -2.64 13.11
CA ALA A 32 -6.53 -2.61 12.33
C ALA A 32 -5.82 -1.26 12.51
N GLN A 33 -4.50 -1.27 12.36
CA GLN A 33 -3.67 -0.06 12.29
C GLN A 33 -3.39 0.38 10.85
N VAL A 34 -3.37 -0.60 9.96
CA VAL A 34 -3.15 -0.47 8.53
C VAL A 34 -4.01 -1.50 7.83
N GLU A 35 -4.76 -1.10 6.82
CA GLU A 35 -5.56 -2.01 6.00
C GLU A 35 -5.27 -1.76 4.51
N LYS A 36 -5.28 -2.82 3.71
CA LYS A 36 -5.12 -2.73 2.26
C LYS A 36 -6.44 -3.10 1.60
N ASP A 37 -7.02 -2.15 0.89
CA ASP A 37 -8.22 -2.39 0.09
C ASP A 37 -7.99 -1.98 -1.37
N LEU A 38 -8.37 -2.86 -2.30
CA LEU A 38 -8.22 -2.70 -3.75
C LEU A 38 -6.83 -2.22 -4.23
N GLY A 39 -5.76 -2.48 -3.47
CA GLY A 39 -4.40 -2.06 -3.81
C GLY A 39 -3.90 -0.81 -3.07
N VAL A 40 -4.78 -0.11 -2.35
CA VAL A 40 -4.46 1.08 -1.57
C VAL A 40 -4.29 0.70 -0.11
N ILE A 41 -3.18 1.13 0.49
CA ILE A 41 -2.91 0.98 1.91
C ILE A 41 -3.37 2.25 2.62
N VAL A 42 -4.20 2.06 3.64
CA VAL A 42 -4.71 3.12 4.49
C VAL A 42 -4.27 2.83 5.91
N ASP A 43 -3.56 3.77 6.52
CA ASP A 43 -3.17 3.70 7.92
C ASP A 43 -4.04 4.63 8.78
N GLN A 44 -3.99 4.44 10.09
CA GLN A 44 -4.74 5.26 11.07
C GLN A 44 -4.42 6.76 11.00
N SER A 45 -3.26 7.14 10.48
CA SER A 45 -2.85 8.53 10.33
C SER A 45 -3.33 9.16 9.02
N LEU A 46 -3.92 8.34 8.13
CA LEU A 46 -4.20 8.66 6.73
C LEU A 46 -2.96 9.20 5.99
N SER A 47 -1.77 8.82 6.44
CA SER A 47 -0.54 9.28 5.81
C SER A 47 -0.31 8.51 4.52
N GLY A 48 -0.20 9.25 3.41
CA GLY A 48 0.23 8.66 2.12
C GLY A 48 1.65 8.08 2.19
N SER A 49 2.43 8.42 3.23
CA SER A 49 3.81 7.97 3.38
C SER A 49 3.93 6.44 3.48
N CYS A 50 2.99 5.77 4.16
CA CYS A 50 2.98 4.30 4.28
C CYS A 50 2.77 3.64 2.91
N GLN A 51 1.75 4.09 2.16
CA GLN A 51 1.49 3.63 0.80
C GLN A 51 2.71 3.85 -0.10
N CYS A 52 3.31 5.05 -0.06
CA CYS A 52 4.52 5.37 -0.82
C CYS A 52 5.71 4.48 -0.44
N ALA A 53 5.97 4.29 0.85
CA ALA A 53 7.07 3.45 1.34
C ALA A 53 6.91 2.00 0.86
N VAL A 54 5.68 1.47 0.88
CA VAL A 54 5.40 0.12 0.38
C VAL A 54 5.56 0.05 -1.14
N ALA A 55 5.09 1.05 -1.89
CA ALA A 55 5.24 1.10 -3.35
C ALA A 55 6.73 1.16 -3.76
N VAL A 56 7.53 2.00 -3.09
CA VAL A 56 8.97 2.13 -3.33
C VAL A 56 9.69 0.82 -3.02
N LYS A 57 9.47 0.25 -1.83
CA LYS A 57 10.16 -0.98 -1.41
C LYS A 57 9.77 -2.18 -2.27
N LYS A 58 8.48 -2.39 -2.54
CA LYS A 58 8.00 -3.63 -3.20
C LYS A 58 8.10 -3.58 -4.72
N LYS A 59 7.92 -2.41 -5.34
CA LYS A 59 7.85 -2.27 -6.80
C LYS A 59 9.08 -1.55 -7.35
N ALA A 60 9.32 -0.31 -6.93
CA ALA A 60 10.36 0.52 -7.55
C ALA A 60 11.77 -0.08 -7.37
N ASN A 61 12.17 -0.37 -6.13
CA ASN A 61 13.50 -0.92 -5.84
C ASN A 61 13.72 -2.30 -6.48
N ARG A 62 12.67 -3.13 -6.51
CA ARG A 62 12.71 -4.44 -7.18
C ARG A 62 12.96 -4.29 -8.68
N MET A 63 12.28 -3.35 -9.34
CA MET A 63 12.45 -3.10 -10.78
C MET A 63 13.80 -2.46 -11.10
N LEU A 64 14.27 -1.53 -10.27
CA LEU A 64 15.62 -0.99 -10.40
C LEU A 64 16.68 -2.09 -10.28
N GLY A 65 16.54 -2.99 -9.30
CA GLY A 65 17.44 -4.15 -9.17
C GLY A 65 17.33 -5.17 -10.31
N TYR A 66 16.16 -5.27 -10.95
CA TYR A 66 16.01 -6.06 -12.17
C TYR A 66 16.75 -5.43 -13.35
N ILE A 67 16.54 -4.13 -13.61
CA ILE A 67 17.24 -3.38 -14.67
C ILE A 67 18.75 -3.46 -14.48
N ALA A 68 19.23 -3.28 -13.25
CA ALA A 68 20.65 -3.33 -12.93
C ALA A 68 21.31 -4.67 -13.30
N ARG A 69 20.62 -5.78 -13.07
CA ARG A 69 21.13 -7.15 -13.28
C ARG A 69 20.91 -7.70 -14.70
N SER A 70 19.85 -7.27 -15.38
CA SER A 70 19.44 -7.85 -16.67
C SER A 70 19.93 -7.08 -17.89
N ILE A 71 20.21 -5.78 -17.74
CA ILE A 71 20.59 -4.93 -18.87
C ILE A 71 22.09 -4.67 -18.82
N GLU A 72 22.84 -5.16 -19.82
CA GLU A 72 24.29 -4.97 -19.88
C GLU A 72 24.65 -3.54 -20.32
N TYR A 73 24.05 -3.05 -21.41
CA TYR A 73 24.28 -1.71 -21.93
C TYR A 73 23.36 -0.66 -21.29
N LYS A 74 23.94 0.25 -20.49
CA LYS A 74 23.21 1.21 -19.64
C LYS A 74 23.47 2.66 -20.08
N SER A 75 23.18 3.02 -21.33
CA SER A 75 23.24 4.42 -21.78
C SER A 75 22.21 5.29 -21.05
N LYS A 76 22.42 6.61 -21.06
CA LYS A 76 21.48 7.57 -20.46
C LYS A 76 20.08 7.45 -21.06
N GLU A 77 19.96 7.32 -22.39
CA GLU A 77 18.63 7.21 -23.02
C GLU A 77 17.92 5.91 -22.63
N ILE A 78 18.65 4.79 -22.57
CA ILE A 78 18.07 3.48 -22.25
C ILE A 78 17.61 3.44 -20.80
N ILE A 79 18.46 3.88 -19.86
CA ILE A 79 18.07 3.92 -18.44
C ILE A 79 16.89 4.86 -18.21
N LEU A 80 16.86 6.02 -18.87
CA LEU A 80 15.73 6.95 -18.77
C LEU A 80 14.43 6.32 -19.30
N THR A 81 14.51 5.63 -20.42
CA THR A 81 13.37 4.95 -21.04
C THR A 81 12.85 3.84 -20.14
N LEU A 82 13.74 3.00 -19.60
CA LEU A 82 13.39 1.91 -18.69
C LEU A 82 12.83 2.41 -17.36
N TYR A 83 13.37 3.50 -16.81
CA TYR A 83 12.85 4.10 -15.59
C TYR A 83 11.41 4.60 -15.77
N ASN A 84 11.15 5.35 -16.85
CA ASN A 84 9.83 5.91 -17.14
C ASN A 84 8.78 4.83 -17.42
N THR A 85 9.18 3.69 -17.99
CA THR A 85 8.26 2.61 -18.36
C THR A 85 8.01 1.61 -17.24
N LEU A 86 9.05 1.24 -16.47
CA LEU A 86 8.97 0.12 -15.51
C LEU A 86 8.96 0.54 -14.04
N VAL A 87 9.53 1.70 -13.71
CA VAL A 87 9.74 2.13 -12.31
C VAL A 87 8.77 3.23 -11.91
N ARG A 88 8.55 4.21 -12.80
CA ARG A 88 7.66 5.33 -12.56
C ARG A 88 6.21 4.83 -12.38
N PRO A 89 5.50 5.25 -11.30
CA PRO A 89 4.07 5.02 -11.18
C PRO A 89 3.32 5.60 -12.40
N HIS A 90 2.28 4.91 -12.86
CA HIS A 90 1.39 5.41 -13.93
C HIS A 90 0.58 6.61 -13.46
#